data_AF-A0AAP6G7Y4-F1
#
_entry.id   AF-A0AAP6G7Y4-F1
#
_cell.length_a   1.000
_cell.length_b   1.000
_cell.length_c   1.000
_cell.angle_alpha   90.00
_cell.angle_beta   90.00
_cell.angle_gamma   90.00
#
_symmetry.space_group_name_H-M   'P 1'
#
loop_
_entity.id
_entity.type
_entity.pdbx_description
1 polymer ?
#
loop_
_entity_poly.entity_id
_entity_poly.type
_entity_poly.pdbx_seq_one_letter_code
_entity_poly.pdbx_strand_id
1 'polypeptide(L)'
;MKKVLITVFALTMAGTASAALPQLNYECPGQIQMHSDEGGPVYINGKEAKLKKFSDDFYEAKGAGVTLSISNTGGQYDVSYNSKQGSGVCHPAATSAAPAASASPASPASPAEKACLKAVSEKTNVPQAQLQVTDVMDSEAGVGVTIKVPGADAPWSCLSDKKGHVQGAAYTGQ
;
A
#
# COMPACT_ATOMS: atom_id res chain seq x y z
N MET A 1 32.01 -33.36 -50.30
CA MET A 1 31.21 -33.44 -49.05
C MET A 1 32.18 -33.10 -47.90
N LYS A 2 32.02 -32.10 -47.03
CA LYS A 2 30.88 -31.68 -46.21
C LYS A 2 30.94 -30.16 -45.98
N LYS A 3 29.82 -29.51 -46.34
CA LYS A 3 29.15 -28.34 -45.76
C LYS A 3 29.92 -27.45 -44.78
N VAL A 4 30.24 -26.25 -45.26
CA VAL A 4 30.31 -25.00 -44.52
C VAL A 4 29.03 -24.81 -43.71
N LEU A 5 29.15 -24.54 -42.41
CA LEU A 5 28.10 -23.91 -41.60
C LEU A 5 28.77 -23.15 -40.44
N ILE A 6 29.14 -21.90 -40.75
CA ILE A 6 29.43 -20.86 -39.76
C ILE A 6 28.09 -20.53 -39.11
N THR A 7 27.90 -20.95 -37.85
CA THR A 7 26.71 -20.60 -37.06
C THR A 7 27.09 -19.45 -36.16
N VAL A 8 26.82 -18.22 -36.63
CA VAL A 8 26.85 -17.02 -35.79
C VAL A 8 25.68 -17.14 -34.81
N PHE A 9 25.97 -17.55 -33.58
CA PHE A 9 25.04 -17.34 -32.47
C PHE A 9 25.11 -15.86 -32.09
N ALA A 10 24.21 -15.06 -32.66
CA ALA A 10 23.92 -13.74 -32.16
C ALA A 10 23.35 -13.90 -30.74
N LEU A 11 24.13 -13.58 -29.72
CA LEU A 11 23.62 -13.38 -28.36
C LEU A 11 22.60 -12.25 -28.42
N THR A 12 21.32 -12.60 -28.37
CA THR A 12 20.24 -11.67 -28.03
C THR A 12 20.50 -11.18 -26.61
N MET A 13 21.04 -9.97 -26.47
CA MET A 13 20.99 -9.24 -25.22
C MET A 13 19.51 -9.13 -24.83
N ALA A 14 19.10 -9.90 -23.83
CA ALA A 14 17.92 -9.58 -23.05
C ALA A 14 18.28 -8.27 -22.33
N GLY A 15 17.91 -7.14 -22.94
CA GLY A 15 17.96 -5.86 -22.25
C GLY A 15 17.08 -6.03 -21.01
N THR A 16 17.69 -6.00 -19.83
CA THR A 16 16.95 -5.69 -18.63
C THR A 16 16.36 -4.32 -18.89
N ALA A 17 15.08 -4.27 -19.26
CA ALA A 17 14.31 -3.07 -19.13
C ALA A 17 14.26 -2.80 -17.63
N SER A 18 15.32 -2.22 -17.08
CA SER A 18 15.32 -1.72 -15.73
C SER A 18 14.47 -0.47 -15.81
N ALA A 19 13.14 -0.60 -15.72
CA ALA A 19 12.31 0.56 -15.55
C ALA A 19 12.82 1.31 -14.31
N ALA A 20 13.13 2.58 -14.51
CA ALA A 20 13.84 3.41 -13.55
C ALA A 20 12.99 3.78 -12.31
N LEU A 21 11.74 3.31 -12.25
CA LEU A 21 10.85 3.51 -11.13
C LEU A 21 10.75 2.21 -10.31
N PRO A 22 10.79 2.30 -8.97
CA PRO A 22 10.49 1.17 -8.10
C PRO A 22 9.00 0.82 -8.20
N GLN A 23 8.59 -0.19 -7.45
CA GLN A 23 7.18 -0.47 -7.30
C GLN A 23 6.48 0.67 -6.53
N LEU A 24 5.58 1.39 -7.20
CA LEU A 24 4.83 2.52 -6.64
C LEU A 24 3.33 2.27 -6.83
N ASN A 25 2.56 2.56 -5.79
CA ASN A 25 1.10 2.54 -5.84
C ASN A 25 0.58 3.87 -5.34
N TYR A 26 -0.14 4.60 -6.19
CA TYR A 26 -0.71 5.91 -5.86
C TYR A 26 -2.18 5.99 -6.27
N GLU A 27 -2.96 6.64 -5.42
CA GLU A 27 -4.36 6.96 -5.67
C GLU A 27 -4.53 8.46 -5.85
N CYS A 28 -5.03 8.85 -7.01
CA CYS A 28 -5.34 10.23 -7.32
C CYS A 28 -6.85 10.48 -7.24
N PRO A 29 -7.27 11.71 -6.91
CA PRO A 29 -8.67 12.13 -7.00
C PRO A 29 -9.30 11.78 -8.35
N GLY A 30 -10.60 11.46 -8.35
CA GLY A 30 -11.30 10.99 -9.56
C GLY A 30 -11.13 9.50 -9.86
N GLN A 31 -10.80 8.69 -8.84
CA GLN A 31 -10.66 7.23 -8.94
C GLN A 31 -9.55 6.81 -9.92
N ILE A 32 -8.48 7.59 -10.01
CA ILE A 32 -7.33 7.28 -10.86
C ILE A 32 -6.31 6.51 -10.01
N GLN A 33 -6.01 5.29 -10.41
CA GLN A 33 -5.00 4.46 -9.76
C GLN A 33 -3.76 4.38 -10.63
N MET A 34 -2.62 4.74 -10.05
CA MET A 34 -1.31 4.49 -10.61
C MET A 34 -0.71 3.26 -9.94
N HIS A 35 -0.20 2.35 -10.76
CA HIS A 35 0.61 1.24 -10.31
C HIS A 35 1.85 1.14 -11.19
N SER A 36 3.03 1.04 -10.60
CA SER A 36 4.24 0.66 -11.32
C SER A 36 4.79 -0.63 -10.73
N ASP A 37 5.22 -1.54 -11.60
CA ASP A 37 6.02 -2.70 -11.20
C ASP A 37 7.49 -2.27 -11.08
N GLU A 38 8.22 -2.87 -10.13
CA GLU A 38 9.66 -2.63 -10.02
C GLU A 38 10.36 -3.10 -11.30
N GLY A 39 11.01 -2.16 -12.00
CA GLY A 39 11.61 -2.47 -13.29
C GLY A 39 10.59 -2.75 -14.41
N GLY A 40 9.29 -2.61 -14.17
CA GLY A 40 8.24 -2.89 -15.14
C GLY A 40 7.50 -1.65 -15.68
N PRO A 41 6.46 -1.85 -16.50
CA PRO A 41 5.67 -0.75 -17.03
C PRO A 41 4.82 -0.07 -15.94
N VAL A 42 4.38 1.15 -16.24
CA VAL A 42 3.45 1.89 -15.38
C VAL A 42 2.04 1.66 -15.90
N TYR A 43 1.08 1.46 -15.01
CA TYR A 43 -0.33 1.30 -15.30
C TYR A 43 -1.13 2.46 -14.72
N ILE A 44 -2.12 2.91 -15.47
CA ILE A 44 -3.12 3.89 -15.04
C ILE A 44 -4.49 3.23 -15.21
N ASN A 45 -5.21 3.04 -14.11
CA ASN A 45 -6.51 2.34 -14.07
C ASN A 45 -6.44 0.94 -14.71
N GLY A 46 -5.36 0.20 -14.43
CA GLY A 46 -5.12 -1.14 -14.96
C GLY A 46 -4.76 -1.20 -16.44
N LYS A 47 -4.60 -0.05 -17.12
CA LYS A 47 -4.10 0.02 -18.50
C LYS A 47 -2.66 0.47 -18.53
N GLU A 48 -1.84 -0.22 -19.30
CA GLU A 48 -0.44 0.16 -19.50
C GLU A 48 -0.36 1.60 -20.03
N ALA A 49 0.47 2.40 -19.37
CA ALA A 49 0.76 3.78 -19.67
C ALA A 49 2.18 3.90 -20.21
N LYS A 50 2.37 4.84 -21.13
CA LYS A 50 3.69 5.14 -21.69
C LYS A 50 4.47 5.98 -20.68
N LEU A 51 5.46 5.36 -20.06
CA LEU A 51 6.42 6.05 -19.21
C LEU A 51 7.48 6.75 -20.06
N LYS A 52 7.70 8.04 -19.80
CA LYS A 52 8.80 8.83 -20.34
C LYS A 52 9.66 9.34 -19.20
N LYS A 53 10.94 8.97 -19.19
CA LYS A 53 11.94 9.57 -18.31
C LYS A 53 12.36 10.92 -18.88
N PHE A 54 12.22 11.98 -18.10
CA PHE A 54 12.72 13.32 -18.46
C PHE A 54 14.06 13.61 -17.79
N SER A 55 14.24 13.14 -16.55
CA SER A 55 15.51 13.15 -15.81
C SER A 55 15.54 11.98 -14.82
N ASP A 56 16.66 11.78 -14.11
CA ASP A 56 16.76 10.78 -13.04
C ASP A 56 15.76 11.00 -11.90
N ASP A 57 15.36 12.24 -11.69
CA ASP A 57 14.44 12.65 -10.64
C ASP A 57 13.02 12.94 -11.15
N PHE A 58 12.75 12.88 -12.46
CA PHE A 58 11.46 13.25 -13.03
C PHE A 58 11.01 12.35 -14.18
N TYR A 59 9.81 11.82 -14.04
CA TYR A 59 9.19 10.87 -14.95
C TYR A 59 7.76 11.29 -15.25
N GLU A 60 7.26 10.92 -16.44
CA GLU A 60 5.90 11.20 -16.85
C GLU A 60 5.25 9.93 -17.41
N ALA A 61 4.13 9.51 -16.86
CA ALA A 61 3.35 8.39 -17.38
C ALA A 61 2.08 8.90 -18.06
N LYS A 62 1.88 8.53 -19.33
CA LYS A 62 0.70 8.92 -20.11
C LYS A 62 -0.13 7.71 -20.50
N GLY A 63 -1.38 7.70 -20.09
CA GLY A 63 -2.30 6.60 -20.34
C GLY A 63 -3.74 6.97 -19.99
N ALA A 64 -4.71 6.34 -20.65
CA ALA A 64 -6.13 6.53 -20.36
C ALA A 64 -6.65 7.99 -20.31
N GLY A 65 -5.99 8.92 -21.03
CA GLY A 65 -6.36 10.35 -21.02
C GLY A 65 -5.86 11.12 -19.80
N VAL A 66 -4.99 10.52 -19.00
CA VAL A 66 -4.33 11.10 -17.83
C VAL A 66 -2.82 11.18 -18.09
N THR A 67 -2.22 12.26 -17.62
CA THR A 67 -0.76 12.43 -17.54
C THR A 67 -0.38 12.49 -16.08
N LEU A 68 0.45 11.56 -15.63
CA LEU A 68 1.03 11.54 -14.29
C LEU A 68 2.44 12.09 -14.34
N SER A 69 2.76 13.02 -13.46
CA SER A 69 4.09 13.57 -13.23
C SER A 69 4.62 13.00 -11.92
N ILE A 70 5.73 12.27 -12.00
CA ILE A 70 6.33 11.53 -10.88
C ILE A 70 7.71 12.15 -10.61
N SER A 71 7.87 12.70 -9.42
CA SER A 71 9.09 13.37 -8.98
C SER A 71 9.75 12.55 -7.88
N ASN A 72 11.05 12.28 -7.98
CA ASN A 72 11.83 11.59 -6.97
C ASN A 72 12.71 12.60 -6.22
N THR A 73 12.53 12.69 -4.91
CA THR A 73 13.38 13.48 -4.02
C THR A 73 14.11 12.53 -3.07
N GLY A 74 15.24 11.98 -3.51
CA GLY A 74 16.10 11.13 -2.68
C GLY A 74 15.42 9.85 -2.16
N GLY A 75 14.50 9.29 -2.94
CA GLY A 75 13.70 8.10 -2.59
C GLY A 75 12.27 8.41 -2.18
N GLN A 76 11.90 9.68 -2.00
CA GLN A 76 10.51 10.10 -1.80
C GLN A 76 9.86 10.44 -3.13
N TYR A 77 8.75 9.78 -3.45
CA TYR A 77 8.03 9.99 -4.70
C TYR A 77 6.82 10.90 -4.49
N ASP A 78 6.78 12.01 -5.21
CA ASP A 78 5.61 12.87 -5.32
C ASP A 78 4.96 12.64 -6.68
N VAL A 79 3.66 12.34 -6.68
CA VAL A 79 2.92 12.05 -7.90
C VAL A 79 1.78 13.05 -8.03
N SER A 80 1.74 13.75 -9.15
CA SER A 80 0.61 14.61 -9.53
C SER A 80 0.00 14.13 -10.83
N TYR A 81 -1.29 14.37 -11.00
CA TYR A 81 -2.02 14.00 -12.21
C TYR A 81 -2.62 15.22 -12.89
N ASN A 82 -2.69 15.14 -14.21
CA ASN A 82 -3.38 16.09 -15.05
C ASN A 82 -4.24 15.35 -16.07
N SER A 83 -5.50 15.76 -16.18
CA SER A 83 -6.47 15.18 -17.08
C SER A 83 -7.43 16.25 -17.61
N LYS A 84 -8.26 15.91 -18.60
CA LYS A 84 -9.34 16.81 -19.03
C LYS A 84 -10.38 17.09 -17.94
N GLN A 85 -10.52 16.19 -16.95
CA GLN A 85 -11.50 16.30 -15.88
C GLN A 85 -10.99 17.10 -14.67
N GLY A 86 -9.69 17.40 -14.63
CA GLY A 86 -9.05 18.10 -13.53
C GLY A 86 -7.60 17.67 -13.32
N SER A 87 -6.93 18.35 -12.39
CA SER A 87 -5.58 18.07 -11.94
C SER A 87 -5.52 18.04 -10.42
N GLY A 88 -4.47 17.41 -9.88
CA GLY A 88 -4.26 17.35 -8.44
C GLY A 88 -3.08 16.48 -8.06
N VAL A 89 -2.90 16.29 -6.75
CA VAL A 89 -1.83 15.46 -6.18
C VAL A 89 -2.40 14.10 -5.82
N CYS A 90 -1.65 13.05 -6.13
CA CYS A 90 -1.96 11.68 -5.77
C CYS A 90 -1.32 11.36 -4.42
N HIS A 91 -1.97 10.51 -3.65
CA HIS A 91 -1.44 10.04 -2.37
C HIS A 91 -0.93 8.61 -2.57
N PRO A 92 0.13 8.19 -1.85
CA PRO A 92 0.53 6.80 -1.87
C PRO A 92 -0.68 5.97 -1.44
N ALA A 93 -1.10 5.04 -2.30
CA ALA A 93 -2.10 4.08 -1.92
C ALA A 93 -1.47 3.32 -0.75
N ALA A 94 -2.15 3.27 0.40
CA ALA A 94 -1.66 2.52 1.54
C ALA A 94 -1.40 1.09 1.06
N THR A 95 -0.12 0.72 0.91
CA THR A 95 0.24 -0.56 0.34
C THR A 95 -0.24 -1.62 1.32
N SER A 96 -1.36 -2.26 0.99
CA SER A 96 -1.59 -3.63 1.39
C SER A 96 -0.75 -4.49 0.45
N ALA A 97 0.58 -4.41 0.61
CA ALA A 97 1.47 -5.43 0.11
C ALA A 97 1.17 -6.67 0.96
N ALA A 98 0.40 -7.59 0.41
CA ALA A 98 0.09 -8.84 1.11
C ALA A 98 1.39 -9.63 1.38
N PRO A 99 1.64 -10.10 2.61
CA PRO A 99 2.05 -11.49 2.75
C PRO A 99 0.82 -12.36 2.51
N ALA A 100 0.99 -13.43 1.74
CA ALA A 100 0.00 -14.48 1.63
C ALA A 100 -0.24 -15.11 3.02
N ALA A 101 -1.27 -14.68 3.73
CA ALA A 101 -2.00 -15.42 4.76
C ALA A 101 -3.27 -14.63 5.15
N SER A 102 -4.41 -15.08 4.66
CA SER A 102 -5.74 -14.90 5.26
C SER A 102 -6.10 -13.51 5.83
N ALA A 103 -6.15 -12.48 4.98
CA ALA A 103 -6.94 -11.30 5.31
C ALA A 103 -8.43 -11.62 5.12
N SER A 104 -9.14 -11.87 6.21
CA SER A 104 -10.58 -11.60 6.24
C SER A 104 -10.76 -10.10 5.97
N PRO A 105 -11.77 -9.69 5.18
CA PRO A 105 -11.98 -8.29 4.86
C PRO A 105 -12.20 -7.51 6.16
N ALA A 106 -11.72 -6.26 6.19
CA ALA A 106 -12.07 -5.27 7.19
C ALA A 106 -13.57 -5.38 7.50
N SER A 107 -13.87 -6.01 8.62
CA SER A 107 -15.24 -6.11 9.09
C SER A 107 -15.70 -4.70 9.46
N PRO A 108 -16.96 -4.32 9.24
CA PRO A 108 -17.48 -3.06 9.77
C PRO A 108 -17.14 -3.03 11.26
N ALA A 109 -16.44 -1.98 11.71
CA ALA A 109 -15.92 -1.83 13.08
C ALA A 109 -16.90 -2.42 14.09
N SER A 110 -16.58 -3.62 14.57
CA SER A 110 -17.50 -4.38 15.42
C SER A 110 -17.72 -3.60 16.73
N PRO A 111 -18.84 -3.82 17.45
CA PRO A 111 -19.04 -3.20 18.77
C PRO A 111 -17.85 -3.45 19.71
N ALA A 112 -17.23 -4.62 19.61
CA ALA A 112 -16.02 -5.00 20.32
C ALA A 112 -14.79 -4.15 19.93
N GLU A 113 -14.55 -3.94 18.63
CA GLU A 113 -13.44 -3.10 18.15
C GLU A 113 -13.58 -1.65 18.64
N LYS A 114 -14.78 -1.09 18.51
CA LYS A 114 -15.05 0.28 18.95
C LYS A 114 -14.87 0.44 20.46
N ALA A 115 -15.30 -0.54 21.23
CA ALA A 115 -15.14 -0.55 22.68
C ALA A 115 -13.67 -0.71 23.09
N CYS A 116 -12.92 -1.56 22.40
CA CYS A 116 -11.50 -1.77 22.64
C CYS A 116 -10.65 -0.55 22.29
N LEU A 117 -10.90 0.10 21.15
CA LEU A 117 -10.26 1.36 20.79
C LEU A 117 -10.51 2.44 21.84
N LYS A 118 -11.73 2.49 22.40
CA LYS A 118 -12.07 3.42 23.48
C LYS A 118 -11.26 3.11 24.74
N ALA A 119 -11.25 1.86 25.20
CA ALA A 119 -10.52 1.46 26.40
C ALA A 119 -9.01 1.70 26.31
N VAL A 120 -8.41 1.44 25.14
CA VAL A 120 -6.98 1.75 24.91
C VAL A 120 -6.75 3.25 24.86
N SER A 121 -7.60 4.02 24.16
CA SER A 121 -7.49 5.48 24.11
C SER A 121 -7.54 6.15 25.48
N GLU A 122 -8.41 5.66 26.37
CA GLU A 122 -8.55 6.18 27.74
C GLU A 122 -7.30 5.86 28.58
N LYS A 123 -6.66 4.70 28.37
CA LYS A 123 -5.44 4.30 29.09
C LYS A 123 -4.18 4.98 28.58
N THR A 124 -4.07 5.20 27.28
CA THR A 124 -2.86 5.76 26.66
C THR A 124 -2.95 7.26 26.39
N ASN A 125 -4.13 7.87 26.61
CA ASN A 125 -4.42 9.27 26.28
C ASN A 125 -4.14 9.62 24.81
N VAL A 126 -4.32 8.65 23.91
CA VAL A 126 -4.15 8.82 22.46
C VAL A 126 -5.52 8.84 21.79
N PRO A 127 -5.80 9.79 20.89
CA PRO A 127 -7.09 9.85 20.20
C PRO A 127 -7.30 8.60 19.33
N GLN A 128 -8.53 8.08 19.32
CA GLN A 128 -8.89 6.86 18.58
C GLN A 128 -8.53 6.93 17.09
N ALA A 129 -8.55 8.12 16.49
CA ALA A 129 -8.16 8.33 15.09
C ALA A 129 -6.67 8.05 14.80
N GLN A 130 -5.82 8.00 15.83
CA GLN A 130 -4.40 7.66 15.72
C GLN A 130 -4.11 6.21 16.11
N LEU A 131 -5.09 5.50 16.66
CA LEU A 131 -4.97 4.09 17.01
C LEU A 131 -5.21 3.24 15.77
N GLN A 132 -4.33 2.27 15.53
CA GLN A 132 -4.46 1.36 14.40
C GLN A 132 -4.79 -0.04 14.90
N VAL A 133 -5.92 -0.58 14.47
CA VAL A 133 -6.24 -2.00 14.70
C VAL A 133 -5.40 -2.82 13.74
N THR A 134 -4.54 -3.70 14.27
CA THR A 134 -3.70 -4.56 13.44
C THR A 134 -4.32 -5.93 13.24
N ASP A 135 -4.98 -6.46 14.28
CA ASP A 135 -5.56 -7.79 14.27
C ASP A 135 -6.86 -7.83 15.07
N VAL A 136 -7.82 -8.60 14.57
CA VAL A 136 -9.08 -8.90 15.25
C VAL A 136 -9.27 -10.41 15.25
N MET A 137 -9.33 -11.00 16.43
CA MET A 137 -9.56 -12.41 16.66
C MET A 137 -10.95 -12.61 17.25
N ASP A 138 -11.90 -13.08 16.45
CA ASP A 138 -13.19 -13.58 16.96
C ASP A 138 -13.00 -14.99 17.53
N SER A 139 -13.57 -15.24 18.70
CA SER A 139 -13.60 -16.55 19.35
C SER A 139 -14.92 -16.74 20.10
N GLU A 140 -15.26 -17.98 20.41
CA GLU A 140 -16.46 -18.28 21.21
C GLU A 140 -16.42 -17.62 22.60
N ALA A 141 -15.22 -17.38 23.12
CA ALA A 141 -14.98 -16.69 24.38
C ALA A 141 -15.07 -15.16 24.31
N GLY A 142 -15.12 -14.56 23.10
CA GLY A 142 -15.08 -13.11 22.90
C GLY A 142 -14.25 -12.70 21.69
N VAL A 143 -14.16 -11.41 21.45
CA VAL A 143 -13.41 -10.77 20.38
C VAL A 143 -12.15 -10.12 20.97
N GLY A 144 -10.98 -10.65 20.62
CA GLY A 144 -9.68 -10.04 20.89
C GLY A 144 -9.31 -9.03 19.80
N VAL A 145 -8.81 -7.86 20.19
CA VAL A 145 -8.44 -6.76 19.29
C VAL A 145 -7.04 -6.31 19.66
N THR A 146 -6.13 -6.36 18.69
CA THR A 146 -4.76 -5.88 18.82
C THR A 146 -4.66 -4.47 18.22
N ILE A 147 -4.22 -3.52 19.02
CA ILE A 147 -4.22 -2.09 18.70
C ILE A 147 -2.81 -1.56 18.82
N LYS A 148 -2.26 -1.06 17.71
CA LYS A 148 -1.01 -0.32 17.68
C LYS A 148 -1.25 1.13 18.11
N VAL A 149 -0.49 1.55 19.12
CA VAL A 149 -0.50 2.91 19.65
C VAL A 149 0.73 3.65 19.12
N PRO A 150 0.60 4.85 18.56
CA PRO A 150 1.74 5.64 18.13
C PRO A 150 2.66 5.95 19.33
N GLY A 151 3.95 5.63 19.19
CA GLY A 151 4.95 5.84 20.24
C GLY A 151 5.06 4.72 21.28
N ALA A 152 4.30 3.63 21.14
CA ALA A 152 4.45 2.44 21.98
C ALA A 152 5.33 1.38 21.30
N ASP A 153 6.24 0.76 22.04
CA ASP A 153 7.15 -0.28 21.55
C ASP A 153 6.45 -1.61 21.22
N ALA A 154 5.23 -1.81 21.74
CA ALA A 154 4.40 -2.98 21.49
C ALA A 154 2.92 -2.59 21.31
N PRO A 155 2.09 -3.47 20.71
CA PRO A 155 0.67 -3.24 20.64
C PRO A 155 -0.03 -3.43 21.99
N TRP A 156 -1.27 -2.99 22.07
CA TRP A 156 -2.19 -3.28 23.15
C TRP A 156 -3.13 -4.41 22.73
N SER A 157 -3.33 -5.39 23.61
CA SER A 157 -4.34 -6.43 23.43
C SER A 157 -5.55 -6.10 24.27
N CYS A 158 -6.71 -6.02 23.63
CA CYS A 158 -7.99 -5.82 24.30
C CYS A 158 -8.92 -6.99 24.01
N LEU A 159 -9.62 -7.45 25.04
CA LEU A 159 -10.64 -8.49 24.91
C LEU A 159 -12.01 -7.88 25.22
N SER A 160 -12.98 -8.07 24.31
CA SER A 160 -14.35 -7.61 24.48
C SER A 160 -15.35 -8.66 23.98
N ASP A 161 -16.56 -8.72 24.55
CA ASP A 161 -17.59 -9.61 24.02
C ASP A 161 -18.25 -9.03 22.74
N LYS A 162 -19.08 -9.83 22.05
CA LYS A 162 -19.75 -9.44 20.79
C LYS A 162 -20.67 -8.21 20.92
N LYS A 163 -21.07 -7.83 22.14
CA LYS A 163 -21.87 -6.64 22.44
C LYS A 163 -21.01 -5.41 22.78
N GLY A 164 -19.69 -5.56 22.90
CA GLY A 164 -18.77 -4.45 23.18
C GLY A 164 -18.52 -4.16 24.66
N HIS A 165 -18.74 -5.10 25.58
CA HIS A 165 -18.24 -4.95 26.95
C HIS A 165 -16.77 -5.38 26.98
N VAL A 166 -15.91 -4.47 27.39
CA VAL A 166 -14.47 -4.73 27.49
C VAL A 166 -14.20 -5.53 28.75
N GLN A 167 -13.66 -6.73 28.59
CA GLN A 167 -13.23 -7.59 29.69
C GLN A 167 -11.86 -7.17 30.21
N GLY A 168 -11.01 -6.59 29.36
CA GLY A 168 -9.75 -5.99 29.75
C GLY A 168 -8.94 -5.51 28.56
N ALA A 169 -8.06 -4.54 28.79
CA ALA A 169 -7.06 -4.08 27.82
C ALA A 169 -5.70 -4.01 28.52
N ALA A 170 -4.71 -4.67 27.94
CA ALA A 170 -3.35 -4.79 28.47
C ALA A 170 -2.31 -4.49 27.38
N TYR A 171 -1.24 -3.79 27.77
CA TYR A 171 -0.08 -3.61 26.93
C TYR A 171 0.63 -4.95 26.75
N THR A 172 1.01 -5.30 25.52
CA THR A 172 1.68 -6.59 25.25
C THR A 172 3.20 -6.49 25.30
N GLY A 173 3.76 -5.30 25.53
CA GLY A 173 5.19 -5.12 25.76
C GLY A 173 5.54 -5.46 27.20
N GLN A 174 6.72 -6.05 27.37
CA GLN A 174 7.29 -6.43 28.67
C GLN A 174 8.07 -5.28 29.28
#